data_AF-A0A6N8BD81-F1
#
_entry.id   AF-A0A6N8BD81-F1
#
_cell.length_a   1.000
_cell.length_b   1.000
_cell.length_c   1.000
_cell.angle_alpha   90.00
_cell.angle_beta   90.00
_cell.angle_gamma   90.00
#
_symmetry.space_group_name_H-M   'P 1'
#
loop_
_entity.id
_entity.type
_entity.pdbx_description
1 polymer ?
#
loop_
_entity_poly.entity_id
_entity_poly.type
_entity_poly.pdbx_seq_one_letter_code
_entity_poly.pdbx_strand_id
1 'polypeptide(L)'
;MYLSFSQKRKILKSFMELSEQVDKYGRTSYKFEGSNERRKTVACEFSYTGNGYVYGANLPDYANMADERGWVSVRDFSSTQLIDIVSKAINSISNYPREVTPQKSAPEQETEFTGFEHRIIRNLIGYKLYELKEKWFWEKQCKGFKSGLYFYQLDTASIPYPFSPNEVFYIGKAVNLPERLRHHFTVDNRKRLVDDERSLEWFYQNYYLSKNYSFNIRLFSLAKSEIDKYELLCIGMFIIKFGAAPLCNSIISREKFKTLYQNISEVDKNTVTKIIEFIT
;
A
#
# COMPACT_ATOMS: atom_id res chain seq x y z
N MET A 1 19.09 13.61 -7.89
CA MET A 1 18.63 15.02 -7.87
C MET A 1 18.19 15.33 -6.45
N TYR A 2 18.69 16.41 -5.84
CA TYR A 2 18.34 16.78 -4.46
C TYR A 2 16.92 17.37 -4.42
N LEU A 3 16.22 17.17 -3.30
CA LEU A 3 14.84 17.63 -3.14
C LEU A 3 14.78 19.09 -2.66
N SER A 4 13.78 19.82 -3.14
CA SER A 4 13.43 21.13 -2.57
C SER A 4 12.82 20.98 -1.16
N PHE A 5 12.81 22.06 -0.38
CA PHE A 5 12.14 22.09 0.93
C PHE A 5 10.67 21.65 0.84
N SER A 6 9.92 22.11 -0.17
CA SER A 6 8.51 21.76 -0.35
C SER A 6 8.31 20.26 -0.63
N GLN A 7 9.21 19.64 -1.40
CA GLN A 7 9.19 18.20 -1.66
C GLN A 7 9.51 17.39 -0.40
N LYS A 8 10.53 17.78 0.37
CA LYS A 8 10.87 17.10 1.64
C LYS A 8 9.74 17.23 2.67
N ARG A 9 9.13 18.42 2.78
CA ARG A 9 7.96 18.67 3.63
C ARG A 9 6.77 17.80 3.24
N LYS A 10 6.51 17.63 1.94
CA LYS A 10 5.43 16.75 1.44
C LYS A 10 5.66 15.29 1.84
N ILE A 11 6.89 14.81 1.74
CA ILE A 11 7.28 13.46 2.18
C ILE A 11 7.13 13.32 3.69
N LEU A 12 7.61 14.27 4.49
CA LEU A 12 7.49 14.19 5.94
C LEU A 12 6.03 14.24 6.43
N LYS A 13 5.16 14.94 5.69
CA LYS A 13 3.71 14.95 5.94
C LYS A 13 2.97 13.69 5.50
N SER A 14 3.57 12.81 4.70
CA SER A 14 2.92 11.53 4.35
C SER A 14 2.98 10.51 5.49
N PHE A 15 3.80 10.74 6.52
CA PHE A 15 3.82 9.97 7.75
C PHE A 15 2.79 10.55 8.73
N MET A 16 1.60 9.96 8.77
CA MET A 16 0.46 10.45 9.56
C MET A 16 0.72 10.44 11.08
N GLU A 17 1.65 9.60 11.51
CA GLU A 17 2.14 9.51 12.88
C GLU A 17 3.08 10.65 13.29
N LEU A 18 3.54 11.46 12.33
CA LEU A 18 4.39 12.61 12.58
C LEU A 18 3.58 13.89 12.76
N SER A 19 3.79 14.54 13.89
CA SER A 19 3.30 15.89 14.16
C SER A 19 4.31 16.92 13.69
N GLU A 20 3.88 17.83 12.81
CA GLU A 20 4.67 18.95 12.32
C GLU A 20 4.74 20.07 13.37
N GLN A 21 5.95 20.57 13.64
CA GLN A 21 6.19 21.74 14.45
C GLN A 21 7.05 22.74 13.68
N VAL A 22 6.62 24.00 13.63
CA VAL A 22 7.35 25.10 13.01
C VAL A 22 7.90 26.01 14.10
N ASP A 23 9.18 26.37 14.02
CA ASP A 23 9.80 27.31 14.96
C ASP A 23 9.62 28.78 14.53
N LYS A 24 10.07 29.71 15.38
CA LYS A 24 10.02 31.15 15.12
C LYS A 24 10.89 31.60 13.93
N TYR A 25 11.80 30.74 13.45
CA TYR A 25 12.67 30.99 12.30
C TYR A 25 12.14 30.32 11.02
N GLY A 26 10.92 29.76 11.06
CA GLY A 26 10.30 29.08 9.93
C GLY A 26 10.91 27.70 9.61
N ARG A 27 11.68 27.12 10.53
CA ARG A 27 12.22 25.76 10.38
C ARG A 27 11.20 24.74 10.84
N THR A 28 11.11 23.65 10.10
CA THR A 28 10.15 22.59 10.40
C THR A 28 10.84 21.38 11.05
N SER A 29 10.19 20.84 12.07
CA SER A 29 10.55 19.59 12.74
C SER A 29 9.34 18.66 12.81
N TYR A 30 9.60 17.36 12.91
CA TYR A 30 8.59 16.31 12.91
C TYR A 30 8.79 15.41 14.11
N LYS A 31 7.72 15.23 14.88
CA LYS A 31 7.72 14.46 16.13
C LYS A 31 6.81 13.25 16.02
N PHE A 32 7.29 12.11 16.47
CA PHE A 32 6.48 10.92 16.68
C PHE A 32 6.05 10.88 18.15
N GLU A 33 4.76 11.14 18.40
CA GLU A 33 4.21 11.17 19.76
C GLU A 33 4.07 9.76 20.38
N GLY A 34 4.07 8.71 19.55
CA GLY A 34 4.09 7.31 19.97
C GLY A 34 5.46 6.78 20.39
N SER A 35 6.46 7.65 20.55
CA SER A 35 7.79 7.27 21.00
C SER A 35 7.77 6.73 22.43
N ASN A 36 8.39 5.56 22.62
CA ASN A 36 8.67 5.00 23.95
C ASN A 36 9.99 5.52 24.54
N GLU A 37 10.79 6.24 23.75
CA GLU A 37 12.02 6.89 24.19
C GLU A 37 11.75 8.33 24.64
N ARG A 38 12.66 8.89 25.46
CA ARG A 38 12.64 10.33 25.80
C ARG A 38 12.66 11.21 24.54
N ARG A 39 13.21 10.71 23.43
CA ARG A 39 13.29 11.40 22.16
C ARG A 39 12.02 11.17 21.35
N LYS A 40 11.32 12.26 21.03
CA LYS A 40 10.15 12.24 20.14
C LYS A 40 10.46 12.77 18.74
N THR A 41 11.55 13.51 18.58
CA THR A 41 11.90 14.16 17.32
C THR A 41 12.52 13.16 16.35
N VAL A 42 11.85 12.94 15.22
CA VAL A 42 12.31 12.06 14.14
C VAL A 42 13.11 12.86 13.11
N ALA A 43 12.66 14.07 12.79
CA ALA A 43 13.29 14.92 11.80
C ALA A 43 13.30 16.38 12.28
N CYS A 44 14.37 17.14 12.05
CA CYS A 44 14.49 18.51 12.56
C CYS A 44 15.21 19.47 11.63
N GLU A 45 15.04 20.77 11.91
CA GLU A 45 15.73 21.89 11.28
C GLU A 45 15.58 21.97 9.75
N PHE A 46 14.44 21.52 9.20
CA PHE A 46 14.18 21.68 7.78
C PHE A 46 13.99 23.16 7.45
N SER A 47 14.89 23.70 6.64
CA SER A 47 14.91 25.11 6.26
C SER A 47 14.54 25.31 4.79
N TYR A 48 14.28 26.56 4.39
CA TYR A 48 13.99 26.95 3.01
C TYR A 48 15.05 26.51 1.98
N THR A 49 16.29 26.27 2.42
CA THR A 49 17.38 25.74 1.58
C THR A 49 17.21 24.26 1.21
N GLY A 50 16.25 23.57 1.83
CA GLY A 50 16.04 22.12 1.68
C GLY A 50 16.91 21.30 2.63
N ASN A 51 17.84 21.90 3.38
CA ASN A 51 18.62 21.17 4.38
C ASN A 51 17.75 20.85 5.60
N GLY A 52 18.01 19.69 6.20
CA GLY A 52 17.40 19.20 7.43
C GLY A 52 18.12 17.94 7.90
N TYR A 53 17.73 17.45 9.07
CA TYR A 53 18.34 16.28 9.69
C TYR A 53 17.29 15.24 10.08
N VAL A 54 17.65 13.97 9.98
CA VAL A 54 16.84 12.84 10.44
C VAL A 54 17.63 12.04 11.46
N TYR A 55 16.95 11.51 12.47
CA TYR A 55 17.58 10.74 13.52
C TYR A 55 18.15 9.42 12.99
N GLY A 56 19.45 9.22 13.16
CA GLY A 56 20.18 8.07 12.63
C GLY A 56 21.02 7.30 13.67
N ALA A 57 21.02 7.73 14.93
CA ALA A 57 21.89 7.15 15.98
C ALA A 57 21.73 5.62 16.13
N ASN A 58 20.50 5.13 15.96
CA ASN A 58 20.13 3.73 16.13
C ASN A 58 19.93 3.02 14.77
N LEU A 59 20.46 3.59 13.67
CA LEU A 59 20.29 3.06 12.32
C LEU A 59 21.63 2.53 11.80
N PRO A 60 21.87 1.20 11.79
CA PRO A 60 23.13 0.61 11.34
C PRO A 60 23.54 1.06 9.93
N ASP A 61 22.56 1.14 9.02
CA ASP A 61 22.78 1.53 7.62
C ASP A 61 23.22 3.00 7.46
N TYR A 62 22.98 3.84 8.47
CA TYR A 62 23.29 5.27 8.45
C TYR A 62 24.32 5.67 9.52
N ALA A 63 24.89 4.71 10.26
CA ALA A 63 25.82 4.98 11.35
C ALA A 63 27.04 5.80 10.89
N ASN A 64 27.55 5.53 9.68
CA ASN A 64 28.69 6.25 9.09
C ASN A 64 28.34 7.67 8.57
N MET A 65 27.06 8.02 8.54
CA MET A 65 26.56 9.33 8.08
C MET A 65 26.02 10.18 9.23
N ALA A 66 25.88 9.60 10.42
CA ALA A 66 25.41 10.29 11.61
C ALA A 66 26.53 11.12 12.23
N ASP A 67 26.21 12.32 12.67
CA ASP A 67 27.10 13.14 13.50
C ASP A 67 27.21 12.59 14.94
N GLU A 68 28.04 13.22 15.78
CA GLU A 68 28.22 12.87 17.19
C GLU A 68 26.92 12.92 18.02
N ARG A 69 25.90 13.64 17.52
CA ARG A 69 24.59 13.79 18.16
C ARG A 69 23.58 12.76 17.63
N GLY A 70 23.97 11.94 16.66
CA GLY A 70 23.15 10.91 16.03
C GLY A 70 22.23 11.43 14.93
N TRP A 71 22.56 12.56 14.29
CA TRP A 71 21.78 13.16 13.21
C TRP A 71 22.44 12.96 11.86
N VAL A 72 21.64 12.56 10.88
CA VAL A 72 22.06 12.39 9.50
C VAL A 72 21.58 13.58 8.69
N SER A 73 22.50 14.28 8.02
CA SER A 73 22.16 15.36 7.10
C SER A 73 21.48 14.78 5.86
N VAL A 74 20.26 15.22 5.58
CA VAL A 74 19.48 14.77 4.41
C VAL A 74 19.51 15.79 3.27
N ARG A 75 20.51 16.68 3.24
CA ARG A 75 20.65 17.71 2.18
C ARG A 75 20.58 17.09 0.78
N ASP A 76 21.40 16.08 0.55
CA ASP A 76 21.63 15.48 -0.77
C ASP A 76 20.78 14.23 -1.02
N PHE A 77 19.79 13.96 -0.16
CA PHE A 77 18.95 12.76 -0.24
C PHE A 77 17.93 12.86 -1.36
N SER A 78 17.73 11.73 -2.05
CA SER A 78 16.57 11.51 -2.90
C SER A 78 15.29 11.34 -2.07
N SER A 79 14.13 11.30 -2.74
CA SER A 79 12.86 10.94 -2.11
C SER A 79 12.89 9.57 -1.45
N THR A 80 13.46 8.57 -2.12
CA THR A 80 13.56 7.20 -1.59
C THR A 80 14.44 7.14 -0.35
N GLN A 81 15.60 7.81 -0.37
CA GLN A 81 16.50 7.86 0.79
C GLN A 81 15.86 8.58 1.97
N LEU A 82 15.12 9.68 1.72
CA LEU A 82 14.41 10.40 2.77
C LEU A 82 13.27 9.58 3.38
N ILE A 83 12.50 8.86 2.56
CA ILE A 83 11.44 7.96 3.04
C ILE A 83 12.04 6.82 3.88
N ASP A 84 13.12 6.20 3.41
CA ASP A 84 13.78 5.07 4.09
C ASP A 84 14.29 5.48 5.47
N ILE A 85 15.07 6.55 5.55
CA ILE A 85 15.65 7.00 6.82
C ILE A 85 14.59 7.46 7.82
N VAL A 86 13.52 8.13 7.37
CA VAL A 86 12.42 8.56 8.25
C VAL A 86 11.64 7.36 8.78
N SER A 87 11.32 6.38 7.93
CA SER A 87 10.63 5.15 8.34
C SER A 87 11.44 4.37 9.37
N LYS A 88 12.75 4.21 9.12
CA LYS A 88 13.67 3.55 10.05
C LYS A 88 13.82 4.33 11.36
N ALA A 89 13.89 5.66 11.30
CA ALA A 89 13.96 6.51 12.49
C ALA A 89 12.72 6.35 13.37
N ILE A 90 11.51 6.38 12.78
CA ILE A 90 10.24 6.13 13.50
C ILE A 90 10.28 4.75 14.17
N ASN A 91 10.67 3.71 13.43
CA ASN A 91 10.77 2.34 13.97
C ASN A 91 11.77 2.24 15.12
N SER A 92 12.94 2.86 14.99
CA SER A 92 13.99 2.83 16.01
C SER A 92 13.59 3.52 17.32
N ILE A 93 12.76 4.56 17.23
CA ILE A 93 12.27 5.34 18.37
C ILE A 93 11.02 4.68 19.00
N SER A 94 10.33 3.81 18.25
CA SER A 94 9.11 3.12 18.67
C SER A 94 9.37 1.87 19.53
N ASN A 95 10.53 1.22 19.41
CA ASN A 95 11.02 0.03 20.15
C ASN A 95 9.98 -0.76 20.98
N TYR A 96 9.26 -1.66 20.31
CA TYR A 96 8.62 -2.83 20.92
C TYR A 96 9.48 -4.08 20.56
N PRO A 97 9.97 -4.89 21.52
CA PRO A 97 10.19 -6.30 21.24
C PRO A 97 8.80 -6.88 20.94
N ARG A 98 8.66 -7.64 19.85
CA ARG A 98 7.38 -8.30 19.52
C ARG A 98 7.00 -9.35 20.57
N GLU A 99 6.44 -8.91 21.70
CA GLU A 99 5.36 -9.59 22.39
C GLU A 99 4.07 -8.90 22.00
N VAL A 100 3.43 -9.44 20.96
CA VAL A 100 2.11 -8.98 20.53
C VAL A 100 1.09 -9.75 21.35
N THR A 101 0.77 -9.28 22.55
CA THR A 101 -0.49 -9.64 23.21
C THR A 101 -1.60 -8.88 22.49
N PRO A 102 -2.60 -9.56 21.91
CA PRO A 102 -3.55 -8.93 21.01
C PRO A 102 -4.68 -8.24 21.79
N GLN A 103 -4.64 -6.91 21.94
CA GLN A 103 -5.81 -6.08 22.31
C GLN A 103 -5.60 -4.68 21.71
N LYS A 104 -6.53 -4.01 21.01
CA LYS A 104 -7.95 -4.20 20.73
C LYS A 104 -8.22 -3.50 19.39
N SER A 105 -8.64 -4.22 18.36
CA SER A 105 -9.13 -3.64 17.12
C SER A 105 -10.50 -2.99 17.36
N ALA A 106 -10.54 -1.66 17.40
CA ALA A 106 -11.77 -0.88 17.22
C ALA A 106 -12.14 -0.84 15.72
N PRO A 107 -13.42 -0.69 15.37
CA PRO A 107 -14.07 -1.48 14.34
C PRO A 107 -13.68 -1.13 12.89
N GLU A 108 -13.66 -2.19 12.08
CA GLU A 108 -13.70 -2.19 10.61
C GLU A 108 -14.75 -1.16 10.14
N GLN A 109 -14.32 -0.09 9.48
CA GLN A 109 -15.24 0.83 8.83
C GLN A 109 -15.84 0.16 7.59
N GLU A 110 -16.99 -0.48 7.78
CA GLU A 110 -17.94 -0.78 6.72
C GLU A 110 -18.51 0.55 6.22
N THR A 111 -17.87 1.15 5.23
CA THR A 111 -18.46 2.27 4.48
C THR A 111 -19.40 1.68 3.46
N GLU A 112 -20.72 1.87 3.64
CA GLU A 112 -21.74 1.51 2.65
C GLU A 112 -21.42 2.19 1.31
N PHE A 113 -20.86 1.41 0.40
CA PHE A 113 -20.70 1.80 -0.99
C PHE A 113 -21.98 1.36 -1.71
N THR A 114 -22.81 2.31 -2.13
CA THR A 114 -24.11 2.02 -2.75
C THR A 114 -23.98 1.01 -3.90
N GLY A 115 -24.37 -0.25 -3.65
CA GLY A 115 -24.35 -1.35 -4.61
C GLY A 115 -23.55 -2.59 -4.19
N PHE A 116 -22.51 -2.47 -3.36
CA PHE A 116 -21.70 -3.61 -2.90
C PHE A 116 -21.27 -3.48 -1.45
N GLU A 117 -21.28 -4.60 -0.72
CA GLU A 117 -20.49 -4.71 0.50
C GLU A 117 -19.02 -4.55 0.13
N HIS A 118 -18.33 -3.66 0.84
CA HIS A 118 -16.92 -3.37 0.62
C HIS A 118 -16.16 -3.40 1.94
N ARG A 119 -14.93 -3.94 1.92
CA ARG A 119 -14.05 -4.03 3.08
C ARG A 119 -12.60 -3.78 2.68
N ILE A 120 -11.84 -3.10 3.54
CA ILE A 120 -10.40 -2.90 3.34
C ILE A 120 -9.63 -3.69 4.38
N ILE A 121 -8.78 -4.61 3.94
CA ILE A 121 -7.72 -5.21 4.76
C ILE A 121 -6.51 -4.29 4.62
N ARG A 122 -6.23 -3.51 5.66
CA ARG A 122 -5.15 -2.52 5.65
C ARG A 122 -3.81 -3.12 6.07
N ASN A 123 -2.73 -2.50 5.59
CA ASN A 123 -1.37 -2.70 6.07
C ASN A 123 -0.97 -4.19 6.14
N LEU A 124 -1.00 -4.87 4.99
CA LEU A 124 -0.72 -6.31 4.98
C LEU A 124 0.70 -6.67 5.47
N ILE A 125 1.67 -5.78 5.24
CA ILE A 125 3.04 -5.93 5.71
C ILE A 125 3.15 -5.89 7.25
N GLY A 126 2.15 -5.31 7.92
CA GLY A 126 2.05 -5.30 9.38
C GLY A 126 1.76 -6.67 10.00
N TYR A 127 1.18 -7.62 9.24
CA TYR A 127 0.91 -8.97 9.73
C TYR A 127 2.14 -9.86 9.66
N LYS A 128 2.20 -10.86 10.54
CA LYS A 128 3.30 -11.82 10.49
C LYS A 128 3.11 -12.74 9.29
N LEU A 129 4.19 -13.00 8.56
CA LEU A 129 4.14 -13.79 7.32
C LEU A 129 3.53 -15.19 7.52
N TYR A 130 3.72 -15.81 8.69
CA TYR A 130 3.09 -17.11 8.95
C TYR A 130 1.57 -16.99 9.06
N GLU A 131 1.03 -15.91 9.64
CA GLU A 131 -0.42 -15.68 9.76
C GLU A 131 -1.07 -15.54 8.39
N LEU A 132 -0.38 -14.87 7.46
CA LEU A 132 -0.83 -14.74 6.07
C LEU A 132 -0.92 -16.09 5.32
N LYS A 133 -0.28 -17.15 5.83
CA LYS A 133 -0.36 -18.51 5.29
C LYS A 133 -1.50 -19.32 5.90
N GLU A 134 -2.05 -18.86 7.02
CA GLU A 134 -3.04 -19.59 7.78
C GLU A 134 -4.46 -19.38 7.27
N LYS A 135 -5.25 -20.45 7.31
CA LYS A 135 -6.66 -20.42 6.89
C LYS A 135 -7.51 -19.52 7.78
N TRP A 136 -7.33 -19.63 9.10
CA TRP A 136 -8.11 -18.87 10.08
C TRP A 136 -7.97 -17.36 9.90
N PHE A 137 -6.79 -16.90 9.45
CA PHE A 137 -6.53 -15.49 9.22
C PHE A 137 -7.45 -14.95 8.13
N TRP A 138 -7.47 -15.60 6.97
CA TRP A 138 -8.29 -15.17 5.84
C TRP A 138 -9.78 -15.41 6.05
N GLU A 139 -10.18 -16.45 6.78
CA GLU A 139 -11.56 -16.64 7.21
C GLU A 139 -12.05 -15.49 8.09
N LYS A 140 -11.17 -14.98 8.97
CA LYS A 140 -11.46 -13.81 9.81
C LYS A 140 -11.53 -12.53 8.99
N GLN A 141 -10.52 -12.25 8.15
CA GLN A 141 -10.44 -11.02 7.37
C GLN A 141 -11.58 -10.90 6.34
N CYS A 142 -11.98 -12.03 5.73
CA CYS A 142 -13.05 -12.10 4.74
C CYS A 142 -14.40 -12.48 5.36
N LYS A 143 -14.61 -12.28 6.67
CA LYS A 143 -15.92 -12.54 7.29
C LYS A 143 -16.99 -11.69 6.60
N GLY A 144 -18.04 -12.33 6.08
CA GLY A 144 -19.08 -11.69 5.26
C GLY A 144 -18.79 -11.70 3.75
N PHE A 145 -17.53 -11.84 3.34
CA PHE A 145 -17.07 -11.77 1.96
C PHE A 145 -16.67 -13.16 1.45
N LYS A 146 -17.66 -13.97 1.06
CA LYS A 146 -17.39 -15.34 0.59
C LYS A 146 -16.80 -15.38 -0.83
N SER A 147 -17.29 -14.52 -1.71
CA SER A 147 -16.90 -14.47 -3.11
C SER A 147 -16.96 -13.05 -3.66
N GLY A 148 -16.18 -12.78 -4.69
CA GLY A 148 -16.25 -11.53 -5.43
C GLY A 148 -14.90 -11.05 -5.93
N LEU A 149 -14.72 -9.73 -5.93
CA LEU A 149 -13.51 -9.09 -6.41
C LEU A 149 -12.61 -8.68 -5.25
N TYR A 150 -11.32 -8.65 -5.53
CA TYR A 150 -10.33 -8.07 -4.64
C TYR A 150 -9.31 -7.24 -5.43
N PHE A 151 -8.92 -6.12 -4.84
CA PHE A 151 -8.02 -5.16 -5.45
C PHE A 151 -6.83 -5.00 -4.52
N TYR A 152 -5.63 -5.26 -5.03
CA TYR A 152 -4.42 -4.88 -4.32
C TYR A 152 -4.06 -3.45 -4.68
N GLN A 153 -3.93 -2.64 -3.63
CA GLN A 153 -3.68 -1.21 -3.73
C GLN A 153 -2.46 -0.85 -2.86
N LEU A 154 -1.45 -0.21 -3.44
CA LEU A 154 -0.32 0.35 -2.72
C LEU A 154 -0.83 1.41 -1.73
N ASP A 155 -0.24 1.46 -0.55
CA ASP A 155 -0.48 2.52 0.41
C ASP A 155 0.31 3.75 -0.02
N THR A 156 -0.38 4.87 -0.20
CA THR A 156 0.12 6.15 -0.75
C THR A 156 1.38 6.70 -0.08
N ALA A 157 1.65 6.28 1.15
CA ALA A 157 2.84 6.66 1.90
C ALA A 157 4.17 6.16 1.28
N SER A 158 4.12 5.28 0.27
CA SER A 158 5.28 4.48 -0.13
C SER A 158 5.75 4.62 -1.58
N ILE A 159 5.05 5.37 -2.46
CA ILE A 159 5.44 5.43 -3.89
C ILE A 159 6.33 6.66 -4.17
N PRO A 160 7.61 6.50 -4.56
CA PRO A 160 8.43 7.60 -5.05
C PRO A 160 7.99 8.01 -6.47
N TYR A 161 7.52 9.25 -6.59
CA TYR A 161 7.10 9.98 -7.81
C TYR A 161 8.03 9.82 -9.05
N PRO A 162 7.56 10.04 -10.32
CA PRO A 162 6.19 10.02 -10.87
C PRO A 162 6.01 8.90 -11.91
N PHE A 163 5.11 7.96 -11.64
CA PHE A 163 4.27 7.40 -12.69
C PHE A 163 2.83 7.43 -12.12
N SER A 164 1.90 7.85 -12.97
CA SER A 164 0.41 7.80 -12.91
C SER A 164 -0.27 7.30 -11.60
N PRO A 165 -1.40 7.90 -11.15
CA PRO A 165 -2.00 7.79 -9.80
C PRO A 165 -2.66 6.44 -9.48
N ASN A 166 -2.20 5.35 -10.08
CA ASN A 166 -2.75 4.02 -9.91
C ASN A 166 -2.06 3.29 -8.77
N GLU A 167 -2.61 3.50 -7.58
CA GLU A 167 -2.28 2.71 -6.42
C GLU A 167 -2.69 1.24 -6.63
N VAL A 168 -3.70 0.97 -7.46
CA VAL A 168 -4.14 -0.40 -7.77
C VAL A 168 -3.19 -1.05 -8.77
N PHE A 169 -2.49 -2.10 -8.33
CA PHE A 169 -1.57 -2.87 -9.16
C PHE A 169 -2.11 -4.26 -9.54
N TYR A 170 -3.15 -4.76 -8.86
CA TYR A 170 -3.80 -6.02 -9.21
C TYR A 170 -5.30 -5.98 -8.94
N ILE A 171 -6.08 -6.42 -9.92
CA ILE A 171 -7.51 -6.70 -9.81
C ILE A 171 -7.68 -8.21 -9.99
N GLY A 172 -8.25 -8.87 -8.98
CA GLY A 172 -8.47 -10.30 -9.02
C GLY A 172 -9.89 -10.69 -8.60
N LYS A 173 -10.22 -11.94 -8.91
CA LYS A 173 -11.52 -12.53 -8.58
C LYS A 173 -11.42 -13.83 -7.81
N ALA A 174 -12.45 -14.16 -7.04
CA ALA A 174 -12.52 -15.43 -6.32
C ALA A 174 -13.95 -15.90 -6.04
N VAL A 175 -14.25 -17.17 -6.34
CA VAL A 175 -15.44 -17.87 -5.84
C VAL A 175 -15.35 -18.26 -4.36
N ASN A 176 -14.13 -18.25 -3.82
CA ASN A 176 -13.80 -18.42 -2.40
C ASN A 176 -12.67 -17.42 -2.08
N LEU A 177 -13.05 -16.23 -1.60
CA LEU A 177 -12.12 -15.15 -1.27
C LEU A 177 -11.09 -15.57 -0.20
N PRO A 178 -11.47 -16.14 0.95
CA PRO A 178 -10.50 -16.57 1.96
C PRO A 178 -9.42 -17.50 1.39
N GLU A 179 -9.84 -18.53 0.66
CA GLU A 179 -8.91 -19.53 0.13
C GLU A 179 -8.05 -18.94 -0.99
N ARG A 180 -8.61 -18.11 -1.87
CA ARG A 180 -7.85 -17.48 -2.95
C ARG A 180 -6.81 -16.51 -2.39
N LEU A 181 -7.16 -15.72 -1.38
CA LEU A 181 -6.22 -14.80 -0.76
C LEU A 181 -5.12 -15.55 -0.03
N ARG A 182 -5.46 -16.59 0.74
CA ARG A 182 -4.48 -17.51 1.34
C ARG A 182 -3.52 -18.09 0.31
N HIS A 183 -4.05 -18.54 -0.82
CA HIS A 183 -3.27 -19.14 -1.91
C HIS A 183 -2.17 -18.22 -2.42
N HIS A 184 -2.40 -16.90 -2.47
CA HIS A 184 -1.40 -15.90 -2.86
C HIS A 184 -0.17 -15.88 -1.94
N PHE A 185 -0.30 -16.33 -0.69
CA PHE A 185 0.78 -16.36 0.31
C PHE A 185 1.31 -17.77 0.61
N THR A 186 0.56 -18.82 0.27
CA THR A 186 0.97 -20.22 0.53
C THR A 186 1.60 -20.91 -0.65
N VAL A 187 1.20 -20.55 -1.88
CA VAL A 187 1.87 -21.11 -3.04
C VAL A 187 3.21 -20.44 -3.17
N ASP A 188 4.24 -21.28 -3.12
CA ASP A 188 5.55 -20.88 -3.59
C ASP A 188 5.46 -20.73 -5.11
N ASN A 189 4.99 -19.56 -5.55
CA ASN A 189 4.90 -19.25 -6.97
C ASN A 189 6.27 -19.32 -7.64
N ARG A 190 7.37 -19.46 -6.86
CA ARG A 190 8.69 -19.84 -7.37
C ARG A 190 8.70 -21.12 -8.20
N LYS A 191 7.87 -22.11 -7.87
CA LYS A 191 7.81 -23.37 -8.63
C LYS A 191 7.10 -23.25 -9.99
N ARG A 192 6.16 -22.31 -10.13
CA ARG A 192 5.56 -21.97 -11.44
C ARG A 192 6.51 -21.17 -12.34
N LEU A 193 7.54 -20.52 -11.78
CA LEU A 193 8.56 -19.75 -12.52
C LEU A 193 9.40 -20.60 -13.47
N VAL A 194 9.49 -21.91 -13.22
CA VAL A 194 10.33 -22.81 -14.03
C VAL A 194 9.60 -23.26 -15.30
N ASP A 195 8.26 -23.25 -15.30
CA ASP A 195 7.44 -23.83 -16.38
C ASP A 195 6.65 -22.79 -17.22
N ASP A 196 6.42 -21.55 -16.75
CA ASP A 196 5.67 -20.53 -17.49
C ASP A 196 6.20 -19.11 -17.21
N GLU A 197 6.72 -18.45 -18.25
CA GLU A 197 7.29 -17.09 -18.22
C GLU A 197 6.31 -16.05 -17.64
N ARG A 198 4.99 -16.28 -17.77
CA ARG A 198 3.95 -15.35 -17.28
C ARG A 198 3.80 -15.31 -15.75
N SER A 199 4.35 -16.29 -15.03
CA SER A 199 4.28 -16.34 -13.56
C SER A 199 5.40 -15.54 -12.87
N LEU A 200 6.45 -15.16 -13.62
CA LEU A 200 7.62 -14.42 -13.10
C LEU A 200 7.27 -13.00 -12.66
N GLU A 201 6.56 -12.23 -13.49
CA GLU A 201 6.24 -10.83 -13.18
C GLU A 201 5.26 -10.71 -12.01
N TRP A 202 4.27 -11.60 -11.96
CA TRP A 202 3.30 -11.62 -10.88
C TRP A 202 3.95 -11.88 -9.52
N PHE A 203 4.89 -12.83 -9.42
CA PHE A 203 5.56 -13.11 -8.14
C PHE A 203 6.63 -12.06 -7.81
N TYR A 204 7.49 -11.68 -8.76
CA TYR A 204 8.58 -10.75 -8.47
C TYR A 204 8.07 -9.37 -8.08
N GLN A 205 7.04 -8.83 -8.75
CA GLN A 205 6.56 -7.51 -8.40
C GLN A 205 5.72 -7.53 -7.12
N ASN A 206 4.87 -8.54 -6.90
CA ASN A 206 4.12 -8.64 -5.64
C ASN A 206 5.04 -8.90 -4.44
N TYR A 207 6.04 -9.77 -4.55
CA TYR A 207 6.98 -10.08 -3.47
C TYR A 207 7.96 -8.92 -3.19
N TYR A 208 8.41 -8.21 -4.22
CA TYR A 208 9.34 -7.09 -4.05
C TYR A 208 8.63 -5.81 -3.60
N LEU A 209 7.41 -5.55 -4.10
CA LEU A 209 6.58 -4.44 -3.62
C LEU A 209 6.10 -4.70 -2.19
N SER A 210 5.68 -5.94 -1.86
CA SER A 210 5.20 -6.27 -0.50
C SER A 210 6.27 -6.23 0.59
N LYS A 211 7.56 -6.28 0.22
CA LYS A 211 8.67 -6.10 1.16
C LYS A 211 9.04 -4.66 1.43
N ASN A 212 8.83 -3.78 0.45
CA ASN A 212 9.29 -2.39 0.51
C ASN A 212 8.14 -1.40 0.70
N TYR A 213 6.91 -1.81 0.43
CA TYR A 213 5.74 -0.94 0.42
C TYR A 213 4.58 -1.60 1.13
N SER A 214 3.89 -0.80 1.95
CA SER A 214 2.60 -1.19 2.51
C SER A 214 1.57 -1.26 1.38
N PHE A 215 0.70 -2.25 1.43
CA PHE A 215 -0.42 -2.36 0.51
C PHE A 215 -1.65 -2.88 1.25
N ASN A 216 -2.80 -2.54 0.69
CA ASN A 216 -4.12 -2.84 1.18
C ASN A 216 -4.81 -3.80 0.20
N ILE A 217 -5.71 -4.64 0.70
CA ILE A 217 -6.62 -5.42 -0.14
C ILE A 217 -8.03 -4.88 0.06
N ARG A 218 -8.64 -4.38 -1.00
CA ARG A 218 -10.07 -4.03 -1.00
C ARG A 218 -10.88 -5.21 -1.50
N LEU A 219 -11.90 -5.59 -0.75
CA LEU A 219 -12.82 -6.68 -1.08
C LEU A 219 -14.15 -6.07 -1.51
N PHE A 220 -14.75 -6.65 -2.54
CA PHE A 220 -16.11 -6.36 -2.97
C PHE A 220 -16.88 -7.68 -3.04
N SER A 221 -17.97 -7.78 -2.28
CA SER A 221 -18.82 -8.97 -2.25
C SER A 221 -19.67 -9.04 -3.51
N LEU A 222 -19.62 -10.18 -4.20
CA LEU A 222 -20.36 -10.41 -5.44
C LEU A 222 -20.89 -11.85 -5.49
N ALA A 223 -22.07 -12.00 -6.08
CA ALA A 223 -22.62 -13.32 -6.42
C ALA A 223 -21.70 -14.05 -7.40
N LYS A 224 -21.56 -15.37 -7.25
CA LYS A 224 -20.64 -16.20 -8.06
C LYS A 224 -20.85 -16.07 -9.57
N SER A 225 -22.09 -15.88 -10.02
CA SER A 225 -22.45 -15.71 -11.44
C SER A 225 -21.93 -14.39 -12.03
N GLU A 226 -21.73 -13.37 -11.19
CA GLU A 226 -21.41 -12.01 -11.61
C GLU A 226 -19.90 -11.74 -11.66
N ILE A 227 -19.10 -12.62 -11.04
CA ILE A 227 -17.68 -12.38 -10.79
C ILE A 227 -16.89 -12.16 -12.08
N ASP A 228 -17.08 -13.03 -13.08
CA ASP A 228 -16.35 -12.94 -14.35
C ASP A 228 -16.73 -11.68 -15.13
N LYS A 229 -18.01 -11.32 -15.10
CA LYS A 229 -18.54 -10.09 -15.70
C LYS A 229 -17.86 -8.88 -15.07
N TYR A 230 -17.90 -8.77 -13.74
CA TYR A 230 -17.39 -7.60 -13.03
C TYR A 230 -15.85 -7.51 -13.06
N GLU A 231 -15.11 -8.62 -13.07
CA GLU A 231 -13.65 -8.61 -13.25
C GLU A 231 -13.28 -8.01 -14.62
N LEU A 232 -13.88 -8.51 -15.70
CA LEU A 232 -13.58 -8.04 -17.05
C LEU A 232 -13.93 -6.55 -17.21
N LEU A 233 -15.05 -6.12 -16.65
CA LEU A 233 -15.47 -4.73 -16.67
C LEU A 233 -14.52 -3.83 -15.86
N CYS A 234 -14.12 -4.24 -14.66
CA CYS A 234 -13.21 -3.45 -13.83
C CYS A 234 -11.84 -3.28 -14.51
N ILE A 235 -11.26 -4.36 -15.04
CA ILE A 235 -9.97 -4.28 -15.74
C ILE A 235 -10.10 -3.40 -17.00
N GLY A 236 -11.17 -3.53 -17.77
CA GLY A 236 -11.36 -2.73 -18.99
C GLY A 236 -11.62 -1.26 -18.71
N MET A 237 -12.43 -0.94 -17.70
CA MET A 237 -12.67 0.43 -17.27
C MET A 237 -11.40 1.07 -16.68
N PHE A 238 -10.59 0.29 -15.97
CA PHE A 238 -9.28 0.73 -15.52
C PHE A 238 -8.36 1.09 -16.70
N ILE A 239 -8.32 0.24 -17.75
CA ILE A 239 -7.56 0.54 -18.98
C ILE A 239 -8.08 1.81 -19.66
N ILE A 240 -9.40 2.01 -19.74
CA ILE A 240 -9.97 3.24 -20.31
C ILE A 240 -9.52 4.47 -19.52
N LYS A 241 -9.60 4.40 -18.19
CA LYS A 241 -9.29 5.54 -17.31
C LYS A 241 -7.80 5.89 -17.32
N PHE A 242 -6.92 4.89 -17.38
CA PHE A 242 -5.48 5.08 -17.15
C PHE A 242 -4.59 4.78 -18.35
N GLY A 243 -5.17 4.31 -19.46
CA GLY A 243 -4.45 3.95 -20.69
C GLY A 243 -3.72 2.60 -20.64
N ALA A 244 -3.67 1.93 -19.49
CA ALA A 244 -3.01 0.65 -19.29
C ALA A 244 -3.72 -0.22 -18.24
N ALA A 245 -3.51 -1.53 -18.31
CA ALA A 245 -4.01 -2.47 -17.30
C ALA A 245 -3.26 -2.27 -15.97
N PRO A 246 -3.83 -2.71 -14.83
CA PRO A 246 -3.06 -2.79 -13.60
C PRO A 246 -1.80 -3.62 -13.83
N LEU A 247 -0.72 -3.24 -13.15
CA LEU A 247 0.63 -3.74 -13.40
C LEU A 247 0.75 -5.28 -13.41
N CYS A 248 0.02 -5.95 -12.52
CA CYS A 248 0.02 -7.42 -12.38
C CYS A 248 -1.15 -8.11 -13.09
N ASN A 249 -1.91 -7.39 -13.92
CA ASN A 249 -2.98 -7.95 -14.74
C ASN A 249 -2.54 -8.10 -16.19
N SER A 250 -2.88 -9.25 -16.79
CA SER A 250 -2.75 -9.42 -18.23
C SER A 250 -3.72 -8.50 -18.98
N ILE A 251 -3.32 -8.07 -20.18
CA ILE A 251 -4.19 -7.32 -21.08
C ILE A 251 -5.40 -8.18 -21.43
N ILE A 252 -6.60 -7.63 -21.22
CA ILE A 252 -7.85 -8.29 -21.60
C ILE A 252 -8.11 -8.13 -23.11
N SER A 253 -8.84 -9.09 -23.71
CA SER A 253 -9.28 -8.97 -25.10
C SER A 253 -10.19 -7.75 -25.26
N ARG A 254 -9.76 -6.81 -26.12
CA ARG A 254 -10.52 -5.59 -26.44
C ARG A 254 -11.91 -5.90 -26.99
N GLU A 255 -12.02 -6.94 -27.83
CA GLU A 255 -13.29 -7.39 -28.40
C GLU A 255 -14.22 -7.92 -27.32
N LYS A 256 -13.74 -8.84 -26.47
CA LYS A 256 -14.55 -9.39 -25.36
C LYS A 256 -15.04 -8.29 -24.43
N PHE A 257 -14.17 -7.36 -24.06
CA PHE A 257 -14.55 -6.22 -23.22
C PHE A 257 -15.58 -5.32 -23.92
N LYS A 258 -15.35 -4.95 -25.19
CA LYS A 258 -16.26 -4.08 -25.95
C LYS A 258 -17.64 -4.71 -26.10
N THR A 259 -17.71 -5.99 -26.49
CA THR A 259 -18.97 -6.72 -26.60
C THR A 259 -19.68 -6.80 -25.26
N LEU A 260 -18.97 -7.08 -24.17
CA LEU A 260 -19.59 -7.09 -22.85
C LEU A 260 -20.11 -5.70 -22.48
N TYR A 261 -19.27 -4.67 -22.56
CA TYR A 261 -19.59 -3.31 -22.17
C TYR A 261 -20.78 -2.72 -22.94
N GLN A 262 -20.94 -3.08 -24.22
CA GLN A 262 -22.10 -2.67 -25.03
C GLN A 262 -23.40 -3.35 -24.61
N ASN A 263 -23.34 -4.57 -24.07
CA ASN A 263 -24.50 -5.40 -23.77
C ASN A 263 -24.93 -5.39 -22.29
N ILE A 264 -24.15 -4.80 -21.39
CA ILE A 264 -24.51 -4.70 -19.97
C ILE A 264 -25.51 -3.57 -19.69
N SER A 265 -26.21 -3.69 -18.56
CA SER A 265 -27.13 -2.67 -18.08
C SER A 265 -26.42 -1.36 -17.71
N GLU A 266 -27.14 -0.24 -17.80
CA GLU A 266 -26.61 1.06 -17.37
C GLU A 266 -26.31 1.09 -15.86
N VAL A 267 -27.02 0.28 -15.08
CA VAL A 267 -26.77 0.07 -13.65
C VAL A 267 -25.41 -0.58 -13.44
N ASP A 268 -25.08 -1.64 -14.20
CA ASP A 268 -23.77 -2.30 -14.12
C ASP A 268 -22.63 -1.35 -14.53
N LYS A 269 -22.82 -0.56 -15.59
CA LYS A 269 -21.83 0.45 -16.02
C LYS A 269 -21.57 1.47 -14.92
N ASN A 270 -22.62 2.08 -14.39
CA ASN A 270 -22.51 3.05 -13.30
C ASN A 270 -21.84 2.45 -12.07
N THR A 271 -22.19 1.21 -11.74
CA THR A 271 -21.60 0.49 -10.62
C THR A 271 -20.09 0.29 -10.80
N VAL A 272 -19.64 -0.19 -11.97
CA VAL A 272 -18.21 -0.38 -12.23
C VAL A 272 -17.47 0.96 -12.28
N THR A 273 -18.05 1.99 -12.89
CA THR A 273 -17.48 3.34 -12.88
C THR A 273 -17.25 3.84 -11.46
N LYS A 274 -18.26 3.70 -10.59
CA LYS A 274 -18.12 4.07 -9.18
C LYS A 274 -17.05 3.24 -8.48
N ILE A 275 -16.94 1.92 -8.75
CA ILE A 275 -15.88 1.09 -8.16
C ILE A 275 -14.51 1.66 -8.55
N ILE A 276 -14.31 1.92 -9.84
CA ILE A 276 -13.05 2.46 -10.35
C ILE A 276 -12.77 3.86 -9.77
N GLU A 277 -13.77 4.73 -9.63
CA GLU A 277 -13.62 6.03 -8.97
C GLU A 277 -13.33 5.95 -7.47
N PHE A 278 -13.86 4.93 -6.80
CA PHE A 278 -13.68 4.78 -5.36
C PHE A 278 -12.32 4.20 -4.97
N ILE A 279 -11.71 3.40 -5.86
CA ILE A 279 -10.41 2.76 -5.61
C ILE A 279 -9.22 3.59 -6.13
N THR A 280 -9.45 4.64 -6.94
CA THR A 280 -8.40 5.50 -7.51
C THR A 280 -8.66 6.96 -7.21
#